data_AF-A0A972WYK9-F1
#
_entry.id   AF-A0A972WYK9-F1
#
_cell.length_a   1.000
_cell.length_b   1.000
_cell.length_c   1.000
_cell.angle_alpha   90.00
_cell.angle_beta   90.00
_cell.angle_gamma   90.00
#
_symmetry.space_group_name_H-M   'P 1'
#
loop_
_entity.id
_entity.type
_entity.pdbx_description
1 polymer ?
#
loop_
_entity_poly.entity_id
_entity_poly.type
_entity_poly.pdbx_seq_one_letter_code
_entity_poly.pdbx_strand_id
1 'polypeptide(L)'
;MMKRFALLFIAVLLLSSCGLFKKSSPSGIVYDSSVSNEYQSLLERDFELVGGLTLQNVTRDDLDRIDLPQITGGDLSVFLRRRVRYIVGETFETDSQTLTLADNFRYSPFLFTASGFDASRIVTVMSNSGSAVYRAGKQANTLYALKIGSEELTVNTPRVGVIKIGEGLFSNSRTSGFGADSLASRLLRLGTLFHESRHSDGNGDNAGFPHTKCPSGEFQDRYACESNTNGPYNLEAMLLKHFYRNCIACSETELSAIQISAADAASRLLPNAVKRNSSPEFVK
;
A
#
# COMPACT_ATOMS: atom_id res chain seq x y z
N MET A 1 64.84 19.68 -3.57
CA MET A 1 63.72 19.63 -2.61
C MET A 1 62.45 20.01 -3.35
N MET A 2 61.56 19.08 -3.77
CA MET A 2 60.16 19.33 -4.25
C MET A 2 59.52 18.09 -4.95
N LYS A 3 59.61 16.88 -4.38
CA LYS A 3 58.98 15.67 -4.99
C LYS A 3 58.24 14.73 -4.02
N ARG A 4 57.99 15.14 -2.76
CA ARG A 4 57.37 14.25 -1.74
C ARG A 4 55.99 14.69 -1.23
N PHE A 5 55.38 15.74 -1.77
CA PHE A 5 54.07 16.24 -1.29
C PHE A 5 52.86 15.87 -2.17
N ALA A 6 53.05 15.26 -3.35
CA ALA A 6 51.95 14.99 -4.28
C ALA A 6 51.19 13.65 -4.04
N LEU A 7 51.74 12.72 -3.25
CA LEU A 7 51.13 11.40 -3.05
C LEU A 7 50.15 11.32 -1.87
N LEU A 8 50.13 12.30 -0.96
CA LEU A 8 49.22 12.26 0.19
C LEU A 8 47.80 12.77 -0.12
N PHE A 9 47.61 13.53 -1.21
CA PHE A 9 46.29 14.08 -1.57
C PHE A 9 45.39 13.10 -2.34
N ILE A 10 45.96 12.09 -3.01
CA ILE A 10 45.17 11.09 -3.75
C ILE A 10 44.55 10.05 -2.79
N ALA A 11 45.19 9.77 -1.65
CA ALA A 11 44.67 8.82 -0.67
C ALA A 11 43.45 9.34 0.12
N VAL A 12 43.32 10.66 0.31
CA VAL A 12 42.18 11.27 1.02
C VAL A 12 40.92 11.35 0.12
N LEU A 13 41.09 11.46 -1.19
CA LEU A 13 39.98 11.42 -2.16
C LEU A 13 39.42 10.01 -2.39
N LEU A 14 40.23 8.96 -2.21
CA LEU A 14 39.79 7.56 -2.35
C LEU A 14 39.08 6.98 -1.12
N LEU A 15 39.23 7.60 0.05
CA LEU A 15 38.53 7.18 1.27
C LEU A 15 37.17 7.88 1.46
N SER A 16 36.84 8.87 0.62
CA SER A 16 35.57 9.59 0.68
C SER A 16 34.46 8.99 -0.19
N SER A 17 34.74 7.92 -0.94
CA SER A 17 33.81 7.29 -1.89
C SER A 17 33.14 5.99 -1.40
N CYS A 18 33.43 5.53 -0.18
CA CYS A 18 32.79 4.32 0.37
C CYS A 18 31.67 4.59 1.39
N GLY A 19 31.32 5.86 1.61
CA GLY A 19 30.06 6.22 2.26
C GLY A 19 28.90 6.03 1.29
N LEU A 20 28.47 4.78 1.07
CA LEU A 20 27.18 4.44 0.47
C LEU A 20 26.08 4.92 1.44
N PHE A 21 25.91 6.23 1.56
CA PHE A 21 24.71 6.78 2.16
C PHE A 21 23.57 6.35 1.26
N LYS A 22 22.76 5.38 1.71
CA LYS A 22 21.47 5.09 1.09
C LYS A 22 20.74 6.42 1.00
N LYS A 23 20.64 6.97 -0.21
CA LYS A 23 19.93 8.22 -0.45
C LYS A 23 18.50 7.97 0.03
N SER A 24 18.14 8.60 1.15
CA SER A 24 16.77 8.52 1.67
C SER A 24 15.84 9.02 0.56
N SER A 25 14.79 8.25 0.26
CA SER A 25 13.83 8.70 -0.72
C SER A 25 13.15 9.98 -0.22
N PRO A 26 12.70 10.89 -1.11
CA PRO A 26 11.98 12.09 -0.71
C PRO A 26 10.76 11.80 0.17
N SER A 27 10.05 10.69 -0.08
CA SER A 27 8.92 10.25 0.73
C SER A 27 9.30 9.68 2.12
N GLY A 28 10.58 9.35 2.33
CA GLY A 28 11.08 8.68 3.52
C GLY A 28 10.85 7.16 3.52
N ILE A 29 10.45 6.59 2.38
CA ILE A 29 10.20 5.16 2.21
C ILE A 29 11.48 4.44 1.80
N VAL A 30 11.68 3.25 2.38
CA VAL A 30 12.81 2.39 2.04
C VAL A 30 12.36 1.39 0.98
N TYR A 31 12.98 1.46 -0.21
CA TYR A 31 12.77 0.48 -1.26
C TYR A 31 13.77 -0.67 -1.14
N ASP A 32 13.28 -1.90 -1.21
CA ASP A 32 14.13 -3.08 -1.34
C ASP A 32 14.70 -3.17 -2.76
N SER A 33 15.84 -3.85 -2.92
CA SER A 33 16.50 -4.07 -4.21
C SER A 33 15.64 -4.80 -5.25
N SER A 34 14.59 -5.51 -4.81
CA SER A 34 13.60 -6.14 -5.69
C SER A 34 12.69 -5.14 -6.43
N VAL A 35 12.67 -3.87 -6.03
CA VAL A 35 11.89 -2.82 -6.71
C VAL A 35 12.75 -2.13 -7.76
N SER A 36 12.35 -2.19 -9.04
CA SER A 36 13.08 -1.53 -10.12
C SER A 36 13.13 -0.01 -9.93
N ASN A 37 14.22 0.63 -10.36
CA ASN A 37 14.38 2.10 -10.26
C ASN A 37 13.24 2.86 -10.96
N GLU A 38 12.70 2.29 -12.03
CA GLU A 38 11.53 2.84 -12.73
C GLU A 38 10.29 2.87 -11.83
N TYR A 39 9.98 1.76 -11.17
CA TYR A 39 8.83 1.67 -10.24
C TYR A 39 9.03 2.55 -9.00
N GLN A 40 10.26 2.62 -8.48
CA GLN A 40 10.58 3.56 -7.39
C GLN A 40 10.29 5.01 -7.82
N SER A 41 10.73 5.40 -9.02
CA SER A 41 10.52 6.75 -9.56
C SER A 41 9.04 7.08 -9.76
N LEU A 42 8.25 6.13 -10.27
CA LEU A 42 6.80 6.28 -10.42
C LEU A 42 6.12 6.46 -9.06
N LEU A 43 6.45 5.61 -8.08
CA LEU A 43 5.87 5.68 -6.74
C LEU A 43 6.25 6.97 -5.99
N GLU A 44 7.49 7.43 -6.10
CA GLU A 44 7.90 8.72 -5.49
C GLU A 44 7.09 9.89 -6.06
N ARG A 45 6.83 9.89 -7.37
CA ARG A 45 5.91 10.87 -7.97
C ARG A 45 4.49 10.69 -7.41
N ASP A 46 4.01 9.47 -7.23
CA ASP A 46 2.69 9.24 -6.62
C ASP A 46 2.62 9.83 -5.19
N PHE A 47 3.63 9.60 -4.35
CA PHE A 47 3.69 10.18 -3.00
C PHE A 47 3.74 11.71 -2.99
N GLU A 48 4.49 12.30 -3.92
CA GLU A 48 4.52 13.76 -4.10
C GLU A 48 3.15 14.32 -4.49
N LEU A 49 2.43 13.64 -5.41
CA LEU A 49 1.09 14.04 -5.84
C LEU A 49 0.11 14.15 -4.67
N VAL A 50 0.14 13.19 -3.73
CA VAL A 50 -0.78 13.15 -2.59
C VAL A 50 -0.79 14.46 -1.83
N GLY A 51 0.38 15.06 -1.60
CA GLY A 51 0.51 16.31 -0.86
C GLY A 51 -0.20 17.50 -1.52
N GLY A 52 -0.36 17.47 -2.85
CA GLY A 52 -1.02 18.51 -3.63
C GLY A 52 -2.51 18.26 -3.90
N LEU A 53 -3.08 17.12 -3.50
CA LEU A 53 -4.49 16.81 -3.75
C LEU A 53 -5.43 17.69 -2.91
N THR A 54 -6.49 18.16 -3.54
CA THR A 54 -7.56 18.93 -2.88
C THR A 54 -8.88 18.20 -3.09
N LEU A 55 -9.32 17.44 -2.08
CA LEU A 55 -10.57 16.69 -2.20
C LEU A 55 -11.76 17.64 -1.98
N GLN A 56 -12.68 17.67 -2.95
CA GLN A 56 -13.87 18.51 -2.91
C GLN A 56 -15.07 17.74 -2.37
N ASN A 57 -15.98 18.43 -1.68
CA ASN A 57 -17.21 17.85 -1.14
C ASN A 57 -16.96 16.66 -0.20
N VAL A 58 -15.90 16.74 0.63
CA VAL A 58 -15.62 15.76 1.68
C VAL A 58 -16.75 15.77 2.70
N THR A 59 -17.38 14.61 2.90
CA THR A 59 -18.50 14.46 3.83
C THR A 59 -18.02 13.98 5.20
N ARG A 60 -18.87 14.09 6.23
CA ARG A 60 -18.56 13.50 7.54
C ARG A 60 -18.36 11.98 7.47
N ASP A 61 -19.10 11.30 6.61
CA ASP A 61 -18.94 9.86 6.39
C ASP A 61 -17.56 9.52 5.81
N ASP A 62 -17.01 10.35 4.92
CA ASP A 62 -15.66 10.16 4.38
C ASP A 62 -14.61 10.28 5.49
N LEU A 63 -14.74 11.29 6.35
CA LEU A 63 -13.88 11.51 7.52
C LEU A 63 -13.89 10.31 8.46
N ASP A 64 -15.08 9.78 8.78
CA ASP A 64 -15.25 8.63 9.67
C ASP A 64 -14.67 7.34 9.04
N ARG A 65 -14.73 7.18 7.71
CA ARG A 65 -14.16 6.00 7.02
C ARG A 65 -12.64 5.99 7.11
N ILE A 66 -11.99 7.11 6.80
CA ILE A 66 -10.52 7.19 6.83
C ILE A 66 -9.96 7.38 8.25
N ASP A 67 -10.82 7.74 9.22
CA ASP A 67 -10.46 8.09 10.59
C ASP A 67 -9.52 9.30 10.67
N LEU A 68 -9.94 10.38 10.00
CA LEU A 68 -9.24 11.67 10.02
C LEU A 68 -10.21 12.81 10.35
N PRO A 69 -9.78 13.84 11.09
CA PRO A 69 -10.62 14.99 11.39
C PRO A 69 -10.91 15.86 10.14
N GLN A 70 -10.07 15.75 9.12
CA GLN A 70 -10.17 16.43 7.83
C GLN A 70 -9.40 15.62 6.77
N ILE A 71 -9.69 15.82 5.48
CA ILE A 71 -8.96 15.16 4.38
C ILE A 71 -8.33 16.21 3.47
N THR A 72 -7.15 16.68 3.85
CA THR A 72 -6.28 17.48 2.97
C THR A 72 -5.20 16.60 2.35
N GLY A 73 -4.54 17.07 1.28
CA GLY A 73 -3.38 16.38 0.72
C GLY A 73 -2.29 16.10 1.76
N GLY A 74 -2.06 17.05 2.69
CA GLY A 74 -1.12 16.86 3.80
C GLY A 74 -1.52 15.73 4.76
N ASP A 75 -2.80 15.64 5.13
CA ASP A 75 -3.30 14.58 6.01
C ASP A 75 -3.23 13.20 5.34
N LEU A 76 -3.52 13.15 4.04
CA LEU A 76 -3.37 11.95 3.21
C LEU A 76 -1.92 11.49 3.11
N SER A 77 -0.96 12.42 2.93
CA SER A 77 0.47 12.09 2.95
C SER A 77 0.91 11.57 4.32
N VAL A 78 0.42 12.17 5.42
CA VAL A 78 0.69 11.68 6.77
C VAL A 78 0.07 10.31 7.00
N PHE A 79 -1.14 10.07 6.48
CA PHE A 79 -1.80 8.77 6.57
C PHE A 79 -0.94 7.67 5.95
N LEU A 80 -0.43 7.89 4.73
CA LEU A 80 0.43 6.92 4.03
C LEU A 80 1.78 6.75 4.73
N ARG A 81 2.50 7.82 5.07
CA ARG A 81 3.83 7.73 5.73
C ARG A 81 3.79 7.00 7.08
N ARG A 82 2.66 7.05 7.79
CA ARG A 82 2.48 6.30 9.05
C ARG A 82 2.24 4.80 8.85
N ARG A 83 1.92 4.37 7.63
CA ARG A 83 1.46 3.01 7.29
C ARG A 83 2.32 2.33 6.25
N VAL A 84 3.15 3.08 5.51
CA VAL A 84 4.07 2.57 4.50
C VAL A 84 5.46 3.05 4.88
N ARG A 85 6.33 2.10 5.22
CA ARG A 85 7.73 2.33 5.58
C ARG A 85 8.68 1.66 4.60
N TYR A 86 8.31 0.46 4.14
CA TYR A 86 9.08 -0.35 3.21
C TYR A 86 8.22 -0.72 2.01
N ILE A 87 8.81 -0.65 0.82
CA ILE A 87 8.22 -1.19 -0.40
C ILE A 87 9.16 -2.26 -0.95
N VAL A 88 8.62 -3.46 -1.16
CA VAL A 88 9.34 -4.62 -1.71
C VAL A 88 8.71 -5.04 -3.04
N GLY A 89 9.51 -5.58 -3.95
CA GLY A 89 9.07 -5.99 -5.28
C GLY A 89 8.45 -7.38 -5.32
N GLU A 90 8.02 -7.79 -6.51
CA GLU A 90 7.30 -9.06 -6.72
C GLU A 90 8.14 -10.29 -6.36
N THR A 91 9.45 -10.22 -6.61
CA THR A 91 10.43 -11.27 -6.32
C THR A 91 10.81 -11.35 -4.85
N PHE A 92 10.27 -10.48 -3.99
CA PHE A 92 10.46 -10.58 -2.55
C PHE A 92 9.63 -11.73 -1.98
N GLU A 93 10.32 -12.78 -1.54
CA GLU A 93 9.72 -13.98 -0.95
C GLU A 93 9.47 -13.77 0.54
N THR A 94 8.30 -13.24 0.90
CA THR A 94 7.93 -12.91 2.30
C THR A 94 8.18 -14.09 3.25
N ASP A 95 7.81 -15.31 2.87
CA ASP A 95 7.97 -16.50 3.72
C ASP A 95 9.44 -16.83 3.97
N SER A 96 10.30 -16.74 2.94
CA SER A 96 11.73 -17.02 3.10
C SER A 96 12.47 -15.92 3.88
N GLN A 97 11.91 -14.70 3.92
CA GLN A 97 12.45 -13.58 4.68
C GLN A 97 11.85 -13.48 6.09
N THR A 98 10.91 -14.36 6.45
CA THR A 98 10.30 -14.38 7.77
C THR A 98 11.14 -15.21 8.74
N LEU A 99 11.52 -14.62 9.86
CA LEU A 99 12.32 -15.22 10.92
C LEU A 99 11.48 -15.39 12.18
N THR A 100 11.56 -16.56 12.82
CA THR A 100 10.99 -16.76 14.16
C THR A 100 11.91 -16.14 15.20
N LEU A 101 11.41 -15.16 15.95
CA LEU A 101 12.15 -14.54 17.07
C LEU A 101 11.79 -15.16 18.42
N ALA A 102 10.53 -15.55 18.63
CA ALA A 102 10.08 -16.16 19.87
C ALA A 102 8.79 -16.98 19.67
N ASP A 103 8.71 -18.14 20.30
CA ASP A 103 7.49 -18.93 20.42
C ASP A 103 6.70 -18.56 21.68
N ASN A 104 5.41 -18.89 21.71
CA ASN A 104 4.47 -18.55 22.78
C ASN A 104 4.38 -17.04 23.05
N PHE A 105 4.67 -16.22 22.05
CA PHE A 105 4.55 -14.77 22.15
C PHE A 105 3.07 -14.38 22.26
N ARG A 106 2.72 -13.70 23.35
CA ARG A 106 1.35 -13.27 23.61
C ARG A 106 1.11 -11.91 22.98
N TYR A 107 0.43 -11.90 21.85
CA TYR A 107 -0.22 -10.69 21.36
C TYR A 107 -1.36 -10.30 22.29
N SER A 108 -1.59 -8.99 22.50
CA SER A 108 -2.78 -8.54 23.24
C SER A 108 -4.05 -9.12 22.58
N PRO A 109 -5.05 -9.54 23.38
CA PRO A 109 -5.91 -10.68 23.03
C PRO A 109 -6.93 -10.44 21.89
N PHE A 110 -7.59 -11.55 21.50
CA PHE A 110 -8.70 -11.81 20.56
C PHE A 110 -8.28 -12.47 19.22
N LEU A 111 -8.83 -13.65 18.93
CA LEU A 111 -8.36 -14.67 17.96
C LEU A 111 -9.43 -14.92 16.89
N PHE A 112 -9.04 -15.04 15.61
CA PHE A 112 -9.36 -16.16 14.70
C PHE A 112 -8.69 -15.98 13.31
N THR A 113 -8.73 -17.05 12.51
CA THR A 113 -7.81 -17.39 11.41
C THR A 113 -8.50 -17.33 10.04
N ALA A 114 -7.74 -17.04 8.97
CA ALA A 114 -8.22 -17.19 7.59
C ALA A 114 -7.09 -17.79 6.72
N SER A 115 -7.39 -18.87 6.01
CA SER A 115 -6.47 -19.58 5.12
C SER A 115 -7.05 -19.75 3.71
N GLY A 116 -6.16 -19.72 2.71
CA GLY A 116 -6.40 -20.20 1.35
C GLY A 116 -6.55 -19.11 0.29
N PHE A 117 -5.51 -18.91 -0.53
CA PHE A 117 -5.59 -18.29 -1.85
C PHE A 117 -5.04 -19.26 -2.90
N ASP A 118 -5.69 -19.33 -4.06
CA ASP A 118 -5.35 -20.16 -5.22
C ASP A 118 -4.64 -19.28 -6.24
N ALA A 119 -3.41 -19.65 -6.64
CA ALA A 119 -2.46 -18.76 -7.31
C ALA A 119 -2.47 -18.84 -8.85
N SER A 120 -3.34 -19.62 -9.48
CA SER A 120 -3.09 -20.08 -10.85
C SER A 120 -3.17 -19.03 -11.98
N ARG A 121 -3.66 -17.80 -11.76
CA ARG A 121 -3.64 -16.69 -12.76
C ARG A 121 -3.58 -15.28 -12.15
N ILE A 122 -3.14 -15.14 -10.90
CA ILE A 122 -3.21 -13.87 -10.18
C ILE A 122 -1.92 -13.08 -10.41
N VAL A 123 -2.02 -11.96 -11.13
CA VAL A 123 -0.94 -10.96 -11.15
C VAL A 123 -1.02 -10.17 -9.85
N THR A 124 0.08 -10.09 -9.11
CA THR A 124 0.10 -9.28 -7.89
C THR A 124 0.01 -7.80 -8.27
N VAL A 125 -0.95 -7.08 -7.69
CA VAL A 125 -1.01 -5.62 -7.82
C VAL A 125 -0.24 -5.00 -6.67
N MET A 126 -0.78 -5.12 -5.45
CA MET A 126 -0.07 -4.85 -4.22
C MET A 126 -0.56 -5.79 -3.12
N SER A 127 0.20 -5.92 -2.04
CA SER A 127 -0.25 -6.57 -0.81
C SER A 127 0.47 -6.02 0.41
N ASN A 128 -0.21 -5.93 1.55
CA ASN A 128 0.41 -5.59 2.82
C ASN A 128 1.03 -6.82 3.50
N SER A 129 2.26 -7.18 3.11
CA SER A 129 3.02 -8.29 3.68
C SER A 129 3.22 -8.16 5.19
N GLY A 130 3.38 -6.93 5.70
CA GLY A 130 3.57 -6.68 7.13
C GLY A 130 2.38 -7.14 7.97
N SER A 131 1.17 -6.79 7.53
CA SER A 131 -0.08 -7.20 8.16
C SER A 131 -0.32 -8.71 8.04
N ALA A 132 0.01 -9.30 6.89
CA ALA A 132 -0.08 -10.75 6.69
C ALA A 132 0.80 -11.52 7.68
N VAL A 133 2.07 -11.13 7.83
CA VAL A 133 3.02 -11.76 8.78
C VAL A 133 2.59 -11.53 10.23
N TYR A 134 2.11 -10.33 10.57
CA TYR A 134 1.54 -10.04 11.89
C TYR A 134 0.40 -11.00 12.23
N ARG A 135 -0.55 -11.18 11.30
CA ARG A 135 -1.69 -12.08 11.49
C ARG A 135 -1.27 -13.54 11.63
N ALA A 136 -0.32 -13.98 10.80
CA ALA A 136 0.25 -15.33 10.91
C ALA A 136 0.90 -15.55 12.28
N GLY A 137 1.71 -14.60 12.75
CA GLY A 137 2.34 -14.66 14.08
C GLY A 137 1.33 -14.69 15.21
N LYS A 138 0.29 -13.85 15.11
CA LYS A 138 -0.82 -13.83 16.06
C LYS A 138 -1.57 -15.17 16.12
N GLN A 139 -1.81 -15.81 14.98
CA GLN A 139 -2.45 -17.13 14.90
C GLN A 139 -1.57 -18.24 15.46
N ALA A 140 -0.26 -18.18 15.21
CA ALA A 140 0.71 -19.17 15.67
C ALA A 140 1.16 -18.98 17.14
N ASN A 141 0.81 -17.85 17.77
CA ASN A 141 1.44 -17.36 19.01
C ASN A 141 2.96 -17.28 18.88
N THR A 142 3.45 -16.77 17.76
CA THR A 142 4.88 -16.63 17.44
C THR A 142 5.19 -15.18 17.09
N LEU A 143 6.28 -14.64 17.63
CA LEU A 143 6.82 -13.36 17.20
C LEU A 143 7.72 -13.58 15.99
N TYR A 144 7.35 -12.95 14.88
CA TYR A 144 8.14 -12.97 13.66
C TYR A 144 8.94 -11.67 13.47
N ALA A 145 9.99 -11.75 12.67
CA ALA A 145 10.62 -10.61 12.04
C ALA A 145 10.69 -10.80 10.52
N LEU A 146 10.71 -9.70 9.78
CA LEU A 146 10.97 -9.69 8.35
C LEU A 146 12.37 -9.16 8.07
N LYS A 147 13.13 -9.89 7.26
CA LYS A 147 14.44 -9.43 6.78
C LYS A 147 14.28 -8.63 5.49
N ILE A 148 14.66 -7.36 5.51
CA ILE A 148 14.59 -6.46 4.35
C ILE A 148 15.99 -5.88 4.10
N GLY A 149 16.67 -6.40 3.08
CA GLY A 149 18.10 -6.17 2.90
C GLY A 149 18.91 -6.67 4.11
N SER A 150 19.54 -5.73 4.81
CA SER A 150 20.33 -6.00 6.03
C SER A 150 19.56 -5.71 7.33
N GLU A 151 18.34 -5.21 7.26
CA GLU A 151 17.53 -4.87 8.43
C GLU A 151 16.64 -6.05 8.83
N GLU A 152 16.51 -6.27 10.13
CA GLU A 152 15.53 -7.20 10.71
C GLU A 152 14.42 -6.38 11.38
N LEU A 153 13.23 -6.47 10.81
CA LEU A 153 12.05 -5.73 11.25
C LEU A 153 11.15 -6.63 12.08
N THR A 154 11.12 -6.46 13.39
CA THR A 154 10.18 -7.18 14.28
C THR A 154 8.73 -6.84 13.93
N VAL A 155 7.90 -7.87 13.73
CA VAL A 155 6.50 -7.76 13.33
C VAL A 155 5.57 -8.01 14.52
N ASN A 156 5.49 -7.03 15.42
CA ASN A 156 4.62 -7.08 16.61
C ASN A 156 3.33 -6.25 16.46
N THR A 157 3.11 -5.64 15.31
CA THR A 157 1.94 -4.81 14.98
C THR A 157 1.63 -4.90 13.48
N PRO A 158 0.36 -4.76 13.04
CA PRO A 158 0.07 -4.66 11.61
C PRO A 158 0.67 -3.38 10.98
N ARG A 159 1.02 -2.36 11.79
CA ARG A 159 1.63 -1.10 11.35
C ARG A 159 3.15 -1.15 11.09
N VAL A 160 3.73 -2.33 10.85
CA VAL A 160 5.14 -2.41 10.44
C VAL A 160 5.40 -1.77 9.07
N GLY A 161 4.36 -1.69 8.23
CA GLY A 161 4.34 -0.91 7.00
C GLY A 161 5.21 -1.46 5.87
N VAL A 162 5.10 -2.77 5.62
CA VAL A 162 5.77 -3.46 4.50
C VAL A 162 4.74 -3.75 3.41
N ILE A 163 4.83 -3.04 2.30
CA ILE A 163 3.97 -3.22 1.12
C ILE A 163 4.76 -3.93 0.03
N LYS A 164 4.25 -5.06 -0.45
CA LYS A 164 4.74 -5.73 -1.65
C LYS A 164 4.00 -5.19 -2.86
N ILE A 165 4.72 -4.85 -3.92
CA ILE A 165 4.16 -4.45 -5.20
C ILE A 165 4.46 -5.51 -6.25
N GLY A 166 3.53 -5.73 -7.16
CA GLY A 166 3.74 -6.60 -8.32
C GLY A 166 3.63 -5.84 -9.64
N GLU A 167 3.96 -6.53 -10.74
CA GLU A 167 3.91 -5.93 -12.08
C GLU A 167 2.51 -5.46 -12.47
N GLY A 168 1.46 -6.07 -11.92
CA GLY A 168 0.06 -5.70 -12.17
C GLY A 168 -0.29 -4.29 -11.71
N LEU A 169 0.52 -3.68 -10.84
CA LEU A 169 0.36 -2.29 -10.45
C LEU A 169 0.69 -1.31 -11.57
N PHE A 170 1.61 -1.69 -12.45
CA PHE A 170 2.15 -0.85 -13.53
C PHE A 170 1.75 -1.37 -14.91
N SER A 171 0.96 -2.44 -14.97
CA SER A 171 0.58 -3.08 -16.21
C SER A 171 -0.37 -2.22 -17.05
N ASN A 172 -0.19 -2.29 -18.36
CA ASN A 172 -1.08 -1.65 -19.33
C ASN A 172 -2.51 -2.19 -19.27
N SER A 173 -2.75 -3.35 -18.64
CA SER A 173 -4.10 -3.88 -18.45
C SER A 173 -4.93 -3.03 -17.48
N ARG A 174 -4.32 -2.37 -16.47
CA ARG A 174 -5.03 -1.39 -15.62
C ARG A 174 -5.25 -0.04 -16.29
N THR A 175 -4.40 0.29 -17.27
CA THR A 175 -4.32 1.64 -17.85
C THR A 175 -4.51 1.61 -19.36
N SER A 176 -5.29 0.66 -19.88
CA SER A 176 -5.42 0.42 -21.32
C SER A 176 -5.87 1.71 -22.03
N GLY A 177 -4.97 2.26 -22.86
CA GLY A 177 -5.20 3.52 -23.57
C GLY A 177 -4.50 4.76 -23.00
N PHE A 178 -3.74 4.64 -21.89
CA PHE A 178 -2.94 5.74 -21.35
C PHE A 178 -1.68 5.24 -20.62
N GLY A 179 -0.67 6.12 -20.51
CA GLY A 179 0.65 5.75 -19.97
C GLY A 179 0.66 5.54 -18.46
N ALA A 180 1.61 4.73 -17.96
CA ALA A 180 1.79 4.48 -16.53
C ALA A 180 2.06 5.76 -15.72
N ASP A 181 2.59 6.83 -16.33
CA ASP A 181 2.85 8.11 -15.64
C ASP A 181 1.70 9.14 -15.76
N SER A 182 0.59 8.79 -16.42
CA SER A 182 -0.57 9.68 -16.53
C SER A 182 -1.15 10.02 -15.14
N LEU A 183 -1.87 11.15 -15.04
CA LEU A 183 -2.51 11.52 -13.78
C LEU A 183 -3.47 10.42 -13.29
N ALA A 184 -4.27 9.83 -14.19
CA ALA A 184 -5.19 8.75 -13.81
C ALA A 184 -4.46 7.50 -13.33
N SER A 185 -3.37 7.08 -13.99
CA SER A 185 -2.55 5.95 -13.52
C SER A 185 -2.01 6.18 -12.12
N ARG A 186 -1.54 7.39 -11.82
CA ARG A 186 -1.05 7.78 -10.49
C ARG A 186 -2.17 7.72 -9.44
N LEU A 187 -3.35 8.25 -9.76
CA LEU A 187 -4.52 8.23 -8.87
C LEU A 187 -5.02 6.79 -8.63
N LEU A 188 -5.01 5.93 -9.63
CA LEU A 188 -5.35 4.50 -9.50
C LEU A 188 -4.38 3.75 -8.59
N ARG A 189 -3.07 3.97 -8.77
CA ARG A 189 -2.05 3.38 -7.88
C ARG A 189 -2.19 3.90 -6.46
N LEU A 190 -2.47 5.19 -6.28
CA LEU A 190 -2.74 5.76 -4.96
C LEU A 190 -3.97 5.13 -4.31
N GLY A 191 -5.07 4.92 -5.05
CA GLY A 191 -6.25 4.23 -4.52
C GLY A 191 -5.89 2.85 -3.94
N THR A 192 -5.16 2.05 -4.70
CA THR A 192 -4.67 0.74 -4.25
C THR A 192 -3.67 0.86 -3.09
N LEU A 193 -2.81 1.88 -3.08
CA LEU A 193 -1.88 2.10 -1.97
C LEU A 193 -2.60 2.47 -0.67
N PHE A 194 -3.68 3.28 -0.73
CA PHE A 194 -4.52 3.57 0.42
C PHE A 194 -5.25 2.33 0.92
N HIS A 195 -5.75 1.49 0.01
CA HIS A 195 -6.30 0.17 0.33
C HIS A 195 -5.29 -0.66 1.13
N GLU A 196 -4.10 -0.89 0.59
CA GLU A 196 -3.08 -1.69 1.26
C GLU A 196 -2.58 -1.05 2.55
N SER A 197 -2.50 0.28 2.59
CA SER A 197 -2.15 1.00 3.82
C SER A 197 -3.20 0.78 4.91
N ARG A 198 -4.50 0.69 4.55
CA ARG A 198 -5.56 0.42 5.52
C ARG A 198 -5.46 -0.97 6.15
N HIS A 199 -4.89 -1.95 5.45
CA HIS A 199 -4.52 -3.24 6.05
C HIS A 199 -3.46 -3.12 7.16
N SER A 200 -2.88 -1.95 7.42
CA SER A 200 -2.02 -1.72 8.59
C SER A 200 -2.81 -1.37 9.86
N ASP A 201 -4.11 -1.11 9.76
CA ASP A 201 -4.95 -0.67 10.89
C ASP A 201 -5.76 -1.83 11.50
N GLY A 202 -6.78 -1.49 12.30
CA GLY A 202 -7.67 -2.45 12.94
C GLY A 202 -7.14 -2.99 14.27
N ASN A 203 -8.01 -3.67 15.00
CA ASN A 203 -7.72 -4.27 16.30
C ASN A 203 -8.48 -5.59 16.48
N GLY A 204 -8.09 -6.40 17.47
CA GLY A 204 -8.74 -7.68 17.76
C GLY A 204 -8.82 -8.57 16.52
N ASP A 205 -10.04 -8.94 16.14
CA ASP A 205 -10.34 -9.80 14.98
C ASP A 205 -10.28 -9.05 13.65
N ASN A 206 -10.40 -7.73 13.69
CA ASN A 206 -10.27 -6.85 12.54
C ASN A 206 -8.83 -6.34 12.37
N ALA A 207 -7.86 -6.87 13.13
CA ALA A 207 -6.47 -6.46 13.00
C ALA A 207 -5.96 -6.79 11.59
N GLY A 208 -5.56 -5.75 10.89
CA GLY A 208 -5.18 -5.80 9.50
C GLY A 208 -6.33 -5.74 8.50
N PHE A 209 -7.57 -5.50 8.95
CA PHE A 209 -8.78 -5.50 8.13
C PHE A 209 -8.81 -6.65 7.11
N PRO A 210 -8.75 -7.91 7.54
CA PRO A 210 -8.73 -9.02 6.60
C PRO A 210 -10.00 -9.04 5.75
N HIS A 211 -9.85 -9.32 4.45
CA HIS A 211 -11.00 -9.58 3.60
C HIS A 211 -11.81 -10.77 4.10
N THR A 212 -13.09 -10.78 3.76
CA THR A 212 -14.02 -11.88 4.03
C THR A 212 -14.36 -12.62 2.74
N LYS A 213 -14.90 -13.83 2.87
CA LYS A 213 -15.39 -14.59 1.72
C LYS A 213 -16.57 -13.87 1.07
N CYS A 214 -16.54 -13.78 -0.26
CA CYS A 214 -17.68 -13.29 -1.02
C CYS A 214 -18.79 -14.36 -1.08
N PRO A 215 -20.05 -14.00 -0.76
CA PRO A 215 -21.16 -14.95 -0.77
C PRO A 215 -21.65 -15.31 -2.19
N SER A 216 -21.34 -14.49 -3.20
CA SER A 216 -21.79 -14.64 -4.58
C SER A 216 -20.92 -13.83 -5.55
N GLY A 217 -21.17 -13.97 -6.86
CA GLY A 217 -20.50 -13.23 -7.92
C GLY A 217 -19.21 -13.89 -8.43
N GLU A 218 -18.41 -13.14 -9.20
CA GLU A 218 -17.15 -13.62 -9.78
C GLU A 218 -16.16 -14.13 -8.73
N PHE A 219 -16.19 -13.52 -7.54
CA PHE A 219 -15.31 -13.85 -6.42
C PHE A 219 -15.94 -14.80 -5.40
N GLN A 220 -17.05 -15.48 -5.72
CA GLN A 220 -17.73 -16.38 -4.78
C GLN A 220 -16.74 -17.35 -4.10
N ASP A 221 -16.87 -17.48 -2.78
CA ASP A 221 -16.02 -18.30 -1.91
C ASP A 221 -14.54 -17.87 -1.81
N ARG A 222 -14.14 -16.77 -2.47
CA ARG A 222 -12.81 -16.16 -2.35
C ARG A 222 -12.80 -15.05 -1.29
N TYR A 223 -11.68 -14.88 -0.59
CA TYR A 223 -11.46 -13.78 0.37
C TYR A 223 -11.17 -12.45 -0.33
N ALA A 224 -12.15 -11.94 -1.06
CA ALA A 224 -12.05 -10.74 -1.87
C ALA A 224 -13.14 -9.71 -1.55
N CYS A 225 -13.94 -9.92 -0.51
CA CYS A 225 -15.00 -9.02 -0.08
C CYS A 225 -14.65 -8.31 1.22
N GLU A 226 -15.41 -7.27 1.55
CA GLU A 226 -15.25 -6.47 2.76
C GLU A 226 -16.55 -6.44 3.57
N SER A 227 -16.45 -6.69 4.87
CA SER A 227 -17.57 -6.61 5.82
C SER A 227 -17.50 -5.38 6.73
N ASN A 228 -16.37 -4.68 6.76
CA ASN A 228 -16.12 -3.51 7.57
C ASN A 228 -16.55 -2.23 6.84
N THR A 229 -17.31 -1.38 7.53
CA THR A 229 -17.76 -0.07 7.00
C THR A 229 -16.63 0.94 6.79
N ASN A 230 -15.45 0.65 7.33
CA ASN A 230 -14.24 1.45 7.21
C ASN A 230 -13.04 0.59 6.78
N GLY A 231 -13.28 -0.51 6.07
CA GLY A 231 -12.24 -1.40 5.54
C GLY A 231 -11.56 -0.87 4.27
N PRO A 232 -10.49 -1.55 3.81
CA PRO A 232 -9.70 -1.20 2.62
C PRO A 232 -10.50 -0.90 1.35
N TYR A 233 -11.38 -1.79 0.91
CA TYR A 233 -12.17 -1.56 -0.31
C TYR A 233 -13.09 -0.35 -0.20
N ASN A 234 -13.64 -0.09 0.99
CA ASN A 234 -14.51 1.06 1.22
C ASN A 234 -13.71 2.36 1.15
N LEU A 235 -12.49 2.35 1.70
CA LEU A 235 -11.56 3.48 1.60
C LEU A 235 -11.14 3.73 0.14
N GLU A 236 -10.78 2.68 -0.62
CA GLU A 236 -10.41 2.80 -2.03
C GLU A 236 -11.55 3.36 -2.88
N ALA A 237 -12.75 2.79 -2.78
CA ALA A 237 -13.92 3.26 -3.52
C ALA A 237 -14.24 4.73 -3.21
N MET A 238 -14.15 5.12 -1.94
CA MET A 238 -14.37 6.51 -1.50
C MET A 238 -13.30 7.46 -2.08
N LEU A 239 -12.02 7.11 -1.99
CA LEU A 239 -10.95 7.95 -2.49
C LEU A 239 -10.95 8.06 -4.02
N LEU A 240 -11.20 6.97 -4.74
CA LEU A 240 -11.27 6.99 -6.20
C LEU A 240 -12.42 7.89 -6.70
N LYS A 241 -13.55 7.98 -5.97
CA LYS A 241 -14.61 8.96 -6.25
C LYS A 241 -14.12 10.40 -6.15
N HIS A 242 -13.32 10.72 -5.13
CA HIS A 242 -12.73 12.05 -4.97
C HIS A 242 -11.61 12.32 -5.98
N PHE A 243 -10.84 11.29 -6.34
CA PHE A 243 -9.78 11.37 -7.34
C PHE A 243 -10.34 11.60 -8.74
N TYR A 244 -11.47 10.97 -9.09
CA TYR A 244 -12.20 11.22 -10.33
C TYR A 244 -12.49 12.72 -10.54
N ARG A 245 -12.91 13.43 -9.48
CA ARG A 245 -13.18 14.87 -9.50
C ARG A 245 -11.91 15.72 -9.58
N ASN A 246 -10.79 15.22 -9.04
CA ASN A 246 -9.48 15.88 -9.14
C ASN A 246 -8.81 15.68 -10.51
N CYS A 247 -9.29 14.74 -11.33
CA CYS A 247 -8.76 14.43 -12.66
C CYS A 247 -9.26 15.44 -13.72
N ILE A 248 -8.99 16.73 -13.53
CA ILE A 248 -9.57 17.82 -14.35
C ILE A 248 -9.12 17.73 -15.81
N ALA A 249 -7.85 17.37 -16.06
CA ALA A 249 -7.25 17.29 -17.39
C ALA A 249 -7.24 15.87 -17.98
N CYS A 250 -7.99 14.93 -17.38
CA CYS A 250 -8.02 13.54 -17.81
C CYS A 250 -8.99 13.31 -18.96
N SER A 251 -8.60 12.44 -19.89
CA SER A 251 -9.45 11.96 -20.99
C SER A 251 -10.63 11.13 -20.49
N GLU A 252 -11.63 10.92 -21.35
CA GLU A 252 -12.77 10.04 -21.04
C GLU A 252 -12.34 8.60 -20.73
N THR A 253 -11.31 8.08 -21.42
CA THR A 253 -10.74 6.75 -21.14
C THR A 253 -10.14 6.68 -19.74
N GLU A 254 -9.38 7.70 -19.34
CA GLU A 254 -8.79 7.80 -18.01
C GLU A 254 -9.84 7.90 -16.91
N LEU A 255 -10.86 8.75 -17.13
CA LEU A 255 -11.99 8.92 -16.22
C LEU A 255 -12.80 7.61 -16.06
N SER A 256 -13.04 6.91 -17.16
CA SER A 256 -13.73 5.62 -17.17
C SER A 256 -12.93 4.57 -16.38
N ALA A 257 -11.61 4.54 -16.50
CA ALA A 257 -10.77 3.61 -15.74
C ALA A 257 -10.84 3.84 -14.22
N ILE A 258 -10.88 5.11 -13.78
CA ILE A 258 -11.09 5.47 -12.37
C ILE A 258 -12.48 5.02 -11.91
N GLN A 259 -13.53 5.25 -12.71
CA GLN A 259 -14.90 4.83 -12.38
C GLN A 259 -15.03 3.30 -12.26
N ILE A 260 -14.47 2.56 -13.23
CA ILE A 260 -14.47 1.10 -13.21
C ILE A 260 -13.76 0.57 -11.98
N SER A 261 -12.58 1.13 -11.63
CA SER A 261 -11.84 0.69 -10.45
C SER A 261 -12.59 0.98 -9.15
N ALA A 262 -13.23 2.15 -9.06
CA ALA A 262 -14.07 2.49 -7.91
C ALA A 262 -15.31 1.60 -7.80
N ALA A 263 -15.93 1.24 -8.94
CA ALA A 263 -17.05 0.32 -9.00
C ALA A 263 -16.63 -1.11 -8.63
N ASP A 264 -15.47 -1.59 -9.07
CA ASP A 264 -14.91 -2.88 -8.66
C ASP A 264 -14.70 -2.92 -7.14
N ALA A 265 -14.02 -1.92 -6.57
CA ALA A 265 -13.85 -1.82 -5.12
C ALA A 265 -15.19 -1.76 -4.37
N ALA A 266 -16.17 -1.00 -4.87
CA ALA A 266 -17.50 -0.92 -4.28
C ALA A 266 -18.29 -2.24 -4.39
N SER A 267 -18.13 -2.99 -5.48
CA SER A 267 -18.82 -4.27 -5.71
C SER A 267 -18.42 -5.37 -4.72
N ARG A 268 -17.25 -5.20 -4.09
CA ARG A 268 -16.71 -6.11 -3.07
C ARG A 268 -17.20 -5.80 -1.66
N LEU A 269 -18.01 -4.74 -1.47
CA LEU A 269 -18.59 -4.39 -0.17
C LEU A 269 -19.83 -5.24 0.10
N LEU A 270 -19.83 -5.97 1.22
CA LEU A 270 -21.02 -6.70 1.67
C LEU A 270 -22.10 -5.72 2.17
N PRO A 271 -23.39 -6.13 2.20
CA PRO A 271 -24.49 -5.23 2.59
C PRO A 271 -24.31 -4.54 3.95
N ASN A 272 -23.62 -5.18 4.90
CA ASN A 272 -23.32 -4.61 6.22
C ASN A 272 -22.13 -3.63 6.21
N ALA A 273 -21.28 -3.65 5.18
CA ALA A 273 -20.19 -2.69 4.97
C ALA A 273 -20.65 -1.40 4.25
N VAL A 274 -21.82 -1.43 3.61
CA VAL A 274 -22.43 -0.32 2.88
C VAL A 274 -23.18 0.59 3.87
N LYS A 275 -22.67 1.79 4.14
CA LYS A 275 -23.51 2.87 4.71
C LYS A 275 -24.48 3.33 3.62
N ARG A 276 -25.76 3.61 3.94
CA ARG A 276 -26.89 3.86 2.99
C ARG A 276 -26.66 4.88 1.84
N ASN A 277 -25.53 5.59 1.78
CA ASN A 277 -25.16 6.53 0.71
C ASN A 277 -23.82 6.19 0.02
N SER A 278 -23.36 4.93 0.06
CA SER A 278 -22.06 4.54 -0.50
C SER A 278 -22.06 4.15 -1.98
N SER A 279 -23.21 4.19 -2.67
CA SER A 279 -23.22 3.99 -4.11
C SER A 279 -22.50 5.16 -4.79
N PRO A 280 -21.45 4.91 -5.61
CA PRO A 280 -20.65 5.99 -6.15
C PRO A 280 -21.42 6.68 -7.29
N GLU A 281 -22.13 7.76 -6.95
CA GLU A 281 -22.60 8.71 -7.95
C GLU A 281 -21.41 9.54 -8.46
N PHE A 282 -21.01 9.27 -9.70
CA PHE A 282 -20.02 10.07 -10.42
C PHE A 282 -20.75 11.16 -11.19
N VAL A 283 -20.80 12.36 -10.59
CA VAL A 283 -21.29 13.57 -11.24
C VAL A 283 -20.16 14.59 -11.15
N LYS A 284 -19.80 15.19 -12.29
CA LYS A 284 -18.93 16.35 -12.37
C LYS A 284 -19.73 17.63 -12.20
#